data_AF-A0A5J4PSU4-F1
#
_entry.id   AF-A0A5J4PSU4-F1
#
_cell.length_a   1.000
_cell.length_b   1.000
_cell.length_c   1.000
_cell.angle_alpha   90.00
_cell.angle_beta   90.00
_cell.angle_gamma   90.00
#
_symmetry.space_group_name_H-M   'P 1'
#
loop_
_entity.id
_entity.type
_entity.pdbx_description
1 polymer ?
#
loop_
_entity_poly.entity_id
_entity_poly.type
_entity_poly.pdbx_seq_one_letter_code
_entity_poly.pdbx_strand_id
1 'polypeptide(L)'
;MPKPYSNILFKSPPDILFARTGATVGKSYIISNIKEKAIFASYLIRVKVANSLNAQYVKLFFDTSFYWGQITNKSVGTGQPNVNEALLQELILPIPTVDEQAKIVSEIKPFFTLIDEIEENKLSLEQFIKQTKSKVLDLAIRGKLVPQDPNDEPISVLLEKIKNEQKKAGKKMEMASDISHYKPFEIPKSWVWCKLGDVFQITMGQSPEGTSVTYNDSGVEFHQGKVNFGEMYLENSNLYTHKPTRIAEANSLLLCVRAPVGILNITTRKICIGRGLCAIQTLNKMNLIFAFHWLRTLENTFNLKATGSTFTAISSDIINSCYAVL
;
A
#
# COMPACT_ATOMS: atom_id res chain seq x y z
N MET A 1 39.47 -5.63 -42.40
CA MET A 1 39.74 -4.89 -41.14
C MET A 1 38.49 -4.90 -40.29
N PRO A 2 38.53 -5.34 -39.02
CA PRO A 2 37.37 -5.21 -38.13
C PRO A 2 37.04 -3.72 -37.96
N LYS A 3 35.76 -3.34 -38.08
CA LYS A 3 35.30 -1.97 -37.83
C LYS A 3 35.78 -1.56 -36.44
N PRO A 4 36.49 -0.43 -36.28
CA PRO A 4 36.94 0.00 -34.96
C PRO A 4 35.71 0.17 -34.06
N TYR A 5 35.82 -0.31 -32.84
CA TYR A 5 34.78 -0.37 -31.80
C TYR A 5 33.92 0.90 -31.71
N SER A 6 32.79 0.95 -32.45
CA SER A 6 31.90 2.11 -32.53
C SER A 6 31.10 2.37 -31.25
N ASN A 7 31.14 1.43 -30.31
CA ASN A 7 30.27 1.42 -29.14
C ASN A 7 30.99 1.81 -27.84
N ILE A 8 32.25 2.28 -27.90
CA ILE A 8 32.99 2.73 -26.71
C ILE A 8 32.48 4.10 -26.27
N LEU A 9 32.25 4.26 -24.97
CA LEU A 9 31.86 5.52 -24.33
C LEU A 9 33.08 6.33 -23.87
N PHE A 10 32.99 7.65 -23.99
CA PHE A 10 34.08 8.59 -23.70
C PHE A 10 33.73 9.50 -22.53
N LYS A 11 34.75 9.91 -21.79
CA LYS A 11 34.63 10.73 -20.57
C LYS A 11 34.53 12.23 -20.85
N SER A 12 35.13 12.73 -21.95
CA SER A 12 35.15 14.16 -22.27
C SER A 12 35.23 14.41 -23.79
N PRO A 13 34.33 15.23 -24.37
CA PRO A 13 33.07 15.67 -23.76
C PRO A 13 32.19 14.45 -23.41
N PRO A 14 31.31 14.55 -22.39
CA PRO A 14 30.47 13.43 -21.99
C PRO A 14 29.51 13.04 -23.12
N ASP A 15 29.39 11.74 -23.36
CA ASP A 15 28.45 11.22 -24.34
C ASP A 15 27.02 11.25 -23.80
N ILE A 16 26.05 11.48 -24.68
CA ILE A 16 24.62 11.34 -24.36
C ILE A 16 24.09 10.08 -25.03
N LEU A 17 23.42 9.22 -24.28
CA LEU A 17 22.80 8.01 -24.80
C LEU A 17 21.28 8.14 -24.85
N PHE A 18 20.68 7.70 -25.96
CA PHE A 18 19.24 7.69 -26.18
C PHE A 18 18.70 6.27 -26.27
N ALA A 19 17.55 6.03 -25.66
CA ALA A 19 16.79 4.81 -25.88
C ALA A 19 16.15 4.83 -27.27
N ARG A 20 16.56 3.87 -28.11
CA ARG A 20 16.10 3.74 -29.50
C ARG A 20 14.72 3.08 -29.60
N THR A 21 14.46 2.04 -28.83
CA THR A 21 13.26 1.17 -28.95
C THR A 21 12.65 0.85 -27.58
N GLY A 22 11.33 0.60 -27.56
CA GLY A 22 10.59 0.18 -26.36
C GLY A 22 9.77 1.28 -25.67
N ALA A 23 9.36 1.05 -24.43
CA ALA A 23 8.48 1.96 -23.70
C ALA A 23 9.17 3.28 -23.28
N THR A 24 10.50 3.37 -23.42
CA THR A 24 11.33 4.51 -23.01
C THR A 24 11.95 5.24 -24.19
N VAL A 25 11.47 5.01 -25.41
CA VAL A 25 11.99 5.63 -26.64
C VAL A 25 12.08 7.15 -26.50
N GLY A 26 13.24 7.69 -26.89
CA GLY A 26 13.51 9.13 -26.80
C GLY A 26 14.04 9.61 -25.44
N LYS A 27 14.03 8.78 -24.38
CA LYS A 27 14.70 9.13 -23.12
C LYS A 27 16.20 9.22 -23.34
N SER A 28 16.83 10.23 -22.75
CA SER A 28 18.26 10.52 -22.87
C SER A 28 18.96 10.50 -21.52
N TYR A 29 20.23 10.11 -21.51
CA TYR A 29 21.08 10.10 -20.33
C TYR A 29 22.46 10.64 -20.66
N ILE A 30 22.94 11.60 -19.87
CA ILE A 30 24.32 12.08 -19.97
C ILE A 30 25.22 11.11 -19.21
N ILE A 31 26.21 10.56 -19.90
CA ILE A 31 27.15 9.62 -19.31
C ILE A 31 28.32 10.42 -18.73
N SER A 32 28.31 10.56 -17.41
CA SER A 32 29.39 11.14 -16.64
C SER A 32 30.09 10.06 -15.82
N ASN A 33 31.34 10.31 -15.41
CA ASN A 33 32.07 9.50 -14.42
C ASN A 33 32.34 8.04 -14.80
N ILE A 34 32.61 7.77 -16.07
CA ILE A 34 33.10 6.47 -16.53
C ILE A 34 34.49 6.18 -15.92
N LYS A 35 34.59 5.15 -15.06
CA LYS A 35 35.84 4.71 -14.42
C LYS A 35 36.67 3.79 -15.30
N GLU A 36 36.01 2.98 -16.12
CA GLU A 36 36.61 1.95 -16.97
C GLU A 36 36.01 1.99 -18.37
N LYS A 37 36.68 1.42 -19.38
CA LYS A 37 36.14 1.38 -20.74
C LYS A 37 34.77 0.70 -20.75
N ALA A 38 33.74 1.47 -21.11
CA ALA A 38 32.36 0.99 -21.16
C ALA A 38 31.86 0.92 -22.62
N ILE A 39 31.02 -0.07 -22.89
CA ILE A 39 30.31 -0.22 -24.17
C ILE A 39 28.81 -0.08 -23.96
N PHE A 40 28.11 0.52 -24.92
CA PHE A 40 26.65 0.62 -24.87
C PHE A 40 25.98 -0.44 -25.78
N ALA A 41 24.77 -0.85 -25.41
CA ALA A 41 24.01 -1.86 -26.14
C ALA A 41 23.43 -1.32 -27.46
N SER A 42 23.13 -2.23 -28.40
CA SER A 42 22.68 -1.88 -29.76
C SER A 42 21.33 -1.16 -29.86
N TYR A 43 20.51 -1.22 -28.81
CA TYR A 43 19.24 -0.50 -28.68
C TYR A 43 19.41 0.93 -28.12
N LEU A 44 20.65 1.39 -27.98
CA LEU A 44 20.97 2.77 -27.61
C LEU A 44 21.62 3.49 -28.79
N ILE A 45 21.33 4.78 -28.90
CA ILE A 45 22.00 5.68 -29.85
C ILE A 45 22.90 6.60 -29.06
N ARG A 46 24.16 6.72 -29.50
CA ARG A 46 25.12 7.65 -28.93
C ARG A 46 25.10 8.97 -29.69
N VAL A 47 24.89 10.05 -28.95
CA VAL A 47 25.03 11.43 -29.43
C VAL A 47 26.29 12.02 -28.82
N LYS A 48 27.24 12.36 -29.69
CA LYS A 48 28.47 13.07 -29.31
C LYS A 48 28.25 14.56 -29.49
N VAL A 49 28.30 15.30 -28.40
CA VAL A 49 28.17 16.76 -28.42
C VAL A 49 29.47 17.37 -28.96
N ALA A 50 29.37 18.39 -29.82
CA ALA A 50 30.51 19.11 -30.33
C ALA A 50 31.27 19.82 -29.19
N ASN A 51 32.60 19.87 -29.26
CA ASN A 51 33.45 20.49 -28.22
C ASN A 51 33.14 21.97 -27.98
N SER A 52 32.52 22.65 -28.95
CA SER A 52 32.09 24.05 -28.85
C SER A 52 30.75 24.23 -28.11
N LEU A 53 30.11 23.16 -27.65
CA LEU A 53 28.80 23.20 -26.97
C LEU A 53 28.89 22.61 -25.57
N ASN A 54 28.08 23.15 -24.66
CA ASN A 54 27.94 22.61 -23.32
C ASN A 54 27.01 21.38 -23.35
N ALA A 55 27.58 20.19 -23.10
CA ALA A 55 26.82 18.94 -23.11
C ALA A 55 25.70 18.89 -22.06
N GLN A 56 25.83 19.60 -20.93
CA GLN A 56 24.77 19.68 -19.92
C GLN A 56 23.59 20.52 -20.44
N TYR A 57 23.86 21.62 -21.13
CA TYR A 57 22.81 22.41 -21.78
C TYR A 57 22.06 21.59 -22.84
N VAL A 58 22.80 20.85 -23.68
CA VAL A 58 22.20 19.95 -24.68
C VAL A 58 21.36 18.87 -24.01
N LYS A 59 21.80 18.33 -22.88
CA LYS A 59 21.01 17.37 -22.10
C LYS A 59 19.72 17.98 -21.54
N LEU A 60 19.78 19.21 -21.01
CA LEU A 60 18.59 19.93 -20.51
C LEU A 60 17.55 20.11 -21.62
N PHE A 61 17.98 20.44 -22.84
CA PHE A 61 17.07 20.52 -23.99
C PHE A 61 16.31 19.21 -24.22
N PHE A 62 16.97 18.05 -24.10
CA PHE A 62 16.34 16.75 -24.28
C PHE A 62 15.32 16.37 -23.20
N ASP A 63 15.17 17.17 -22.14
CA ASP A 63 14.11 17.02 -21.14
C ASP A 63 12.96 18.01 -21.37
N THR A 64 13.07 18.92 -22.34
CA THR A 64 12.03 19.91 -22.63
C THR A 64 10.84 19.29 -23.37
N SER A 65 9.66 19.88 -23.17
CA SER A 65 8.46 19.54 -23.95
C SER A 65 8.63 19.78 -25.44
N PHE A 66 9.44 20.78 -25.83
CA PHE A 66 9.73 21.09 -27.23
C PHE A 66 10.52 19.97 -27.92
N TYR A 67 11.54 19.42 -27.27
CA TYR A 67 12.21 18.20 -27.76
C TYR A 67 11.22 17.04 -27.89
N TRP A 68 10.43 16.78 -26.84
CA TRP A 68 9.47 15.67 -26.85
C TRP A 68 8.43 15.81 -27.94
N GLY A 69 7.94 17.02 -28.22
CA GLY A 69 7.03 17.28 -29.33
C GLY A 69 7.63 16.93 -30.69
N GLN A 70 8.92 17.21 -30.91
CA GLN A 70 9.62 16.82 -32.14
C GLN A 70 9.77 15.30 -32.26
N ILE A 71 10.09 14.61 -31.15
CA ILE A 71 10.17 13.13 -31.11
C ILE A 71 8.80 12.51 -31.38
N THR A 72 7.76 12.93 -30.66
CA THR A 72 6.43 12.32 -30.77
C THR A 72 5.85 12.53 -32.16
N ASN A 73 5.90 13.75 -32.70
CA ASN A 73 5.32 14.07 -34.00
C ASN A 73 6.01 13.32 -35.16
N LYS A 74 7.33 13.11 -35.07
CA LYS A 74 8.09 12.36 -36.08
C LYS A 74 8.09 10.84 -35.89
N SER A 75 7.63 10.36 -34.72
CA SER A 75 7.51 8.92 -34.40
C SER A 75 6.13 8.30 -34.69
N VAL A 76 5.19 9.07 -35.27
CA VAL A 76 3.84 8.59 -35.59
C VAL A 76 3.84 7.78 -36.88
N GLY A 77 3.93 6.44 -36.77
CA GLY A 77 3.70 5.54 -37.91
C GLY A 77 4.18 4.10 -37.69
N THR A 78 3.23 3.17 -37.58
CA THR A 78 3.35 1.69 -37.65
C THR A 78 4.28 1.00 -36.63
N GLY A 79 3.72 0.50 -35.52
CA GLY A 79 4.39 -0.47 -34.64
C GLY A 79 5.19 0.12 -33.47
N GLN A 80 6.02 -0.71 -32.82
CA GLN A 80 6.82 -0.34 -31.64
C GLN A 80 7.54 1.01 -31.87
N PRO A 81 7.36 2.02 -31.00
CA PRO A 81 8.00 3.32 -31.18
C PRO A 81 9.51 3.16 -31.32
N ASN A 82 10.10 3.88 -32.28
CA ASN A 82 11.52 3.79 -32.60
C ASN A 82 12.07 5.17 -32.99
N VAL A 83 13.18 5.57 -32.38
CA VAL A 83 13.94 6.79 -32.76
C VAL A 83 15.20 6.35 -33.47
N ASN A 84 15.43 6.82 -34.70
CA ASN A 84 16.64 6.48 -35.46
C ASN A 84 17.60 7.69 -35.56
N GLU A 85 18.79 7.45 -36.09
CA GLU A 85 19.81 8.48 -36.26
C GLU A 85 19.35 9.64 -37.15
N ALA A 86 18.66 9.35 -38.26
CA ALA A 86 18.17 10.37 -39.19
C ALA A 86 17.20 11.35 -38.52
N LEU A 87 16.28 10.83 -37.69
CA LEU A 87 15.34 11.65 -36.93
C LEU A 87 16.07 12.57 -35.96
N LEU A 88 17.07 12.05 -35.23
CA LEU A 88 17.87 12.84 -34.29
C LEU A 88 18.67 13.94 -34.99
N GLN A 89 19.14 13.71 -36.21
CA GLN A 89 19.87 14.71 -37.01
C GLN A 89 18.97 15.87 -37.47
N GLU A 90 17.66 15.66 -37.57
CA GLU A 90 16.69 16.70 -37.96
C GLU A 90 16.09 17.44 -36.76
N LEU A 91 16.59 17.23 -35.53
CA LEU A 91 16.10 17.95 -34.36
C LEU A 91 16.49 19.43 -34.42
N ILE A 92 15.53 20.29 -34.17
CA ILE A 92 15.73 21.73 -34.05
C ILE A 92 16.10 22.03 -32.61
N LEU A 93 17.34 22.46 -32.38
CA LEU A 93 17.91 22.82 -31.09
C LEU A 93 18.23 24.33 -31.08
N PRO A 94 17.68 25.13 -30.14
CA PRO A 94 18.14 26.50 -29.93
C PRO A 94 19.55 26.49 -29.29
N ILE A 95 20.52 27.12 -29.95
CA ILE A 95 21.91 27.18 -29.49
C ILE A 95 22.28 28.64 -29.19
N PRO A 96 22.26 29.07 -27.90
CA PRO A 96 22.76 30.37 -27.48
C PRO A 96 24.30 30.37 -27.41
N THR A 97 24.88 31.51 -27.03
CA THR A 97 26.34 31.61 -26.81
C THR A 97 26.82 30.63 -25.73
N VAL A 98 28.08 30.19 -25.79
CA VAL A 98 28.63 29.22 -24.82
C VAL A 98 28.54 29.75 -23.39
N ASP A 99 28.77 31.04 -23.18
CA ASP A 99 28.64 31.70 -21.88
C ASP A 99 27.20 31.66 -21.37
N GLU A 100 26.23 31.90 -22.25
CA GLU A 100 24.81 31.82 -21.91
C GLU A 100 24.38 30.37 -21.62
N GLN A 101 24.88 29.38 -22.38
CA GLN A 101 24.65 27.96 -22.07
C GLN A 101 25.16 27.60 -20.66
N ALA A 102 26.36 28.05 -20.30
CA ALA A 102 26.94 27.83 -18.98
C ALA A 102 26.12 28.52 -17.87
N LYS A 103 25.65 29.76 -18.13
CA LYS A 103 24.79 30.49 -17.20
C LYS A 103 23.45 29.78 -16.98
N ILE A 104 22.78 29.35 -18.04
CA ILE A 104 21.50 28.60 -17.95
C ILE A 104 21.67 27.34 -17.09
N VAL A 105 22.72 26.57 -17.34
CA VAL A 105 23.01 25.34 -16.58
C VAL A 105 23.26 25.65 -15.10
N SER A 106 24.02 26.72 -14.82
CA SER A 106 24.32 27.15 -13.45
C SER A 106 23.07 27.61 -12.69
N GLU A 107 22.17 28.35 -13.35
CA GLU A 107 20.94 28.86 -12.75
C GLU A 107 19.91 27.76 -12.49
N ILE A 108 19.78 26.77 -13.38
CA ILE A 108 18.81 25.67 -13.22
C ILE A 108 19.21 24.71 -12.10
N LYS A 109 20.51 24.47 -11.93
CA LYS A 109 21.05 23.53 -10.95
C LYS A 109 20.47 23.67 -9.53
N PRO A 110 20.46 24.86 -8.88
CA PRO A 110 19.90 25.01 -7.54
C PRO A 110 18.40 24.68 -7.47
N PHE A 111 17.62 24.96 -8.52
CA PHE A 111 16.20 24.62 -8.54
C PHE A 111 15.96 23.11 -8.59
N PHE A 112 16.75 22.38 -9.39
CA PHE A 112 16.66 20.91 -9.41
C PHE A 112 17.11 20.30 -8.09
N THR A 113 18.17 20.81 -7.46
CA THR A 113 18.56 20.38 -6.11
C THR A 113 17.43 20.61 -5.09
N LEU A 114 16.77 21.77 -5.14
CA LEU A 114 15.63 22.03 -4.26
C LEU A 114 14.45 21.07 -4.51
N ILE A 115 14.17 20.73 -5.78
CA ILE A 115 13.13 19.76 -6.13
C ILE A 115 13.47 18.37 -5.58
N ASP A 116 14.71 17.91 -5.77
CA ASP A 116 15.17 16.62 -5.25
C ASP A 116 15.03 16.56 -3.71
N GLU A 117 15.42 17.63 -3.01
CA GLU A 117 15.25 17.74 -1.55
C GLU A 117 13.78 17.69 -1.12
N ILE A 118 12.88 18.33 -1.87
CA ILE A 118 11.43 18.30 -1.58
C ILE A 118 10.89 16.87 -1.74
N GLU A 119 11.31 16.16 -2.79
CA GLU A 119 10.88 14.78 -3.05
C GLU A 119 11.36 13.82 -1.95
N GLU A 120 12.62 13.93 -1.52
CA GLU A 120 13.17 13.13 -0.42
C GLU A 120 12.46 13.42 0.90
N ASN A 121 12.22 14.68 1.23
CA ASN A 121 11.52 15.09 2.44
C ASN A 121 10.08 14.57 2.48
N LYS A 122 9.38 14.56 1.34
CA LYS A 122 8.03 14.00 1.23
C LYS A 122 8.01 12.52 1.59
N LEU A 123 8.92 11.72 1.03
CA LEU A 123 9.01 10.28 1.31
C LEU A 123 9.30 10.02 2.79
N SER A 124 10.24 10.78 3.37
CA SER A 124 10.59 10.71 4.78
C SER A 124 9.39 11.04 5.68
N LEU A 125 8.63 12.10 5.35
CA LEU A 125 7.44 12.50 6.08
C LEU A 125 6.34 11.44 6.05
N GLU A 126 6.07 10.84 4.89
CA GLU A 126 5.10 9.74 4.75
C GLU A 126 5.45 8.55 5.65
N GLN A 127 6.74 8.19 5.71
CA GLN A 127 7.24 7.14 6.59
C GLN A 127 7.09 7.52 8.08
N PHE A 128 7.43 8.76 8.45
CA PHE A 128 7.32 9.24 9.82
C PHE A 128 5.87 9.29 10.31
N ILE A 129 4.93 9.73 9.46
CA ILE A 129 3.49 9.69 9.75
C ILE A 129 3.03 8.26 10.02
N LYS A 130 3.45 7.30 9.19
CA LYS A 130 3.11 5.87 9.37
C LYS A 130 3.65 5.32 10.70
N GLN A 131 4.90 5.60 11.03
CA GLN A 131 5.52 5.16 12.28
C GLN A 131 4.86 5.80 13.50
N THR A 132 4.57 7.11 13.44
CA THR A 132 3.91 7.85 14.53
C THR A 132 2.51 7.31 14.79
N LYS A 133 1.70 7.09 13.74
CA LYS A 133 0.37 6.46 13.86
C LYS A 133 0.45 5.10 14.55
N SER A 134 1.41 4.27 14.16
CA SER A 134 1.65 2.97 14.80
C SER A 134 2.01 3.11 16.28
N LYS A 135 2.88 4.06 16.62
CA LYS A 135 3.30 4.27 18.00
C LYS A 135 2.20 4.81 18.90
N VAL A 136 1.37 5.74 18.40
CA VAL A 136 0.20 6.26 19.13
C VAL A 136 -0.79 5.13 19.43
N LEU A 137 -1.05 4.24 18.45
CA LEU A 137 -1.90 3.07 18.67
C LEU A 137 -1.30 2.11 19.71
N ASP A 138 0.01 1.83 19.64
CA ASP A 138 0.71 1.00 20.64
C ASP A 138 0.60 1.57 22.07
N LEU A 139 0.67 2.90 22.23
CA LEU A 139 0.47 3.54 23.53
C LEU A 139 -0.99 3.47 24.00
N ALA A 140 -1.95 3.62 23.09
CA ALA A 140 -3.38 3.52 23.39
C ALA A 140 -3.74 2.13 23.93
N ILE A 141 -3.33 1.06 23.24
CA ILE A 141 -3.67 -0.32 23.61
C ILE A 141 -2.91 -0.85 24.83
N ARG A 142 -1.93 -0.07 25.34
CA ARG A 142 -1.20 -0.37 26.60
C ARG A 142 -1.73 0.44 27.77
N GLY A 143 -2.77 1.26 27.58
CA GLY A 143 -3.29 2.16 28.59
C GLY A 143 -2.32 3.28 28.98
N LYS A 144 -1.40 3.65 28.09
CA LYS A 144 -0.37 4.69 28.32
C LYS A 144 -0.70 6.02 27.64
N LEU A 145 -1.75 6.07 26.83
CA LEU A 145 -2.14 7.29 26.11
C LEU A 145 -2.91 8.27 26.99
N VAL A 146 -3.64 7.79 27.99
CA VAL A 146 -4.45 8.61 28.91
C VAL A 146 -4.13 8.29 30.36
N PRO A 147 -4.24 9.27 31.29
CA PRO A 147 -4.13 9.00 32.73
C PRO A 147 -5.10 7.90 33.15
N GLN A 148 -4.65 7.01 34.04
CA GLN A 148 -5.45 5.90 34.57
C GLN A 148 -6.01 6.29 35.94
N ASP A 149 -7.32 6.12 36.16
CA ASP A 149 -7.93 6.31 37.48
C ASP A 149 -7.85 4.99 38.27
N PRO A 150 -7.22 4.96 39.46
CA PRO A 150 -7.19 3.78 40.32
C PRO A 150 -8.58 3.30 40.77
N ASN A 151 -9.60 4.15 40.67
CA ASN A 151 -10.98 3.85 41.08
C ASN A 151 -11.87 3.39 39.92
N ASP A 152 -11.35 3.28 38.69
CA ASP A 152 -12.12 2.78 37.56
C ASP A 152 -12.67 1.37 37.84
N GLU A 153 -13.93 1.12 37.46
CA GLU A 153 -14.56 -0.21 37.59
C GLU A 153 -13.68 -1.25 36.87
N PRO A 154 -13.23 -2.31 37.57
CA PRO A 154 -12.45 -3.36 36.93
C PRO A 154 -13.24 -4.01 35.80
N ILE A 155 -12.60 -4.17 34.65
CA ILE A 155 -13.26 -4.73 33.45
C ILE A 155 -13.68 -6.20 33.65
N SER A 156 -13.19 -6.87 34.70
CA SER A 156 -13.73 -8.15 35.15
C SER A 156 -15.24 -8.12 35.39
N VAL A 157 -15.79 -7.00 35.90
CA VAL A 157 -17.24 -6.80 36.09
C VAL A 157 -17.97 -6.76 34.74
N LEU A 158 -17.37 -6.10 33.74
CA LEU A 158 -17.91 -6.05 32.37
C LEU A 158 -17.90 -7.44 31.71
N LEU A 159 -16.83 -8.22 31.90
CA LEU A 159 -16.73 -9.59 31.40
C LEU A 159 -17.79 -10.51 32.02
N GLU A 160 -18.09 -10.34 33.31
CA GLU A 160 -19.19 -11.07 33.94
C GLU A 160 -20.55 -10.70 33.35
N LYS A 161 -20.80 -9.41 33.10
CA LYS A 161 -22.02 -8.95 32.39
C LYS A 161 -22.13 -9.61 31.01
N ILE A 162 -21.05 -9.61 30.22
CA ILE A 162 -21.00 -10.27 28.89
C ILE A 162 -21.29 -11.77 29.00
N LYS A 163 -20.64 -12.47 29.92
CA LYS A 163 -20.85 -13.92 30.14
C LYS A 163 -22.30 -14.23 30.51
N ASN A 164 -22.91 -13.41 31.37
CA ASN A 164 -24.29 -13.60 31.80
C ASN A 164 -25.30 -13.34 30.67
N GLU A 165 -25.07 -12.32 29.85
CA GLU A 165 -25.89 -12.05 28.65
C GLU A 165 -25.76 -13.18 27.61
N GLN A 166 -24.55 -13.68 27.37
CA GLN A 166 -24.34 -14.79 26.44
C GLN A 166 -24.94 -16.12 26.92
N LYS A 167 -24.88 -16.41 28.24
CA LYS A 167 -25.56 -17.57 28.83
C LYS A 167 -27.06 -17.51 28.65
N LYS A 168 -27.67 -16.33 28.85
CA LYS A 168 -29.11 -16.11 28.58
C LYS A 168 -29.46 -16.32 27.11
N ALA A 169 -28.52 -16.08 26.18
CA ALA A 169 -28.68 -16.31 24.75
C ALA A 169 -28.38 -17.77 24.30
N GLY A 170 -28.13 -18.71 25.22
CA GLY A 170 -27.96 -20.14 24.91
C GLY A 170 -26.61 -20.53 24.27
N LYS A 171 -25.60 -19.64 24.27
CA LYS A 171 -24.26 -19.97 23.75
C LYS A 171 -23.42 -20.72 24.79
N LYS A 172 -22.80 -21.84 24.40
CA LYS A 172 -21.80 -22.53 25.22
C LYS A 172 -20.48 -21.74 25.16
N MET A 173 -20.05 -21.20 26.29
CA MET A 173 -18.66 -20.75 26.48
C MET A 173 -17.89 -21.85 27.21
N GLU A 174 -16.74 -22.24 26.68
CA GLU A 174 -15.72 -22.93 27.48
C GLU A 174 -15.14 -21.95 28.50
N MET A 175 -14.79 -22.44 29.70
CA MET A 175 -14.13 -21.63 30.72
C MET A 175 -12.89 -20.96 30.12
N ALA A 176 -12.72 -19.67 30.39
CA ALA A 176 -11.49 -18.95 30.09
C ALA A 176 -10.33 -19.72 30.75
N SER A 177 -9.57 -20.45 29.93
CA SER A 177 -8.36 -21.15 30.32
C SER A 177 -7.45 -20.17 31.06
N ASP A 178 -6.89 -20.57 32.21
CA ASP A 178 -5.98 -19.76 33.01
C ASP A 178 -4.90 -19.12 32.11
N ILE A 179 -4.93 -17.79 32.01
CA ILE A 179 -4.10 -16.97 31.10
C ILE A 179 -2.89 -16.38 31.86
N SER A 180 -2.62 -16.87 33.07
CA SER A 180 -1.59 -16.32 33.97
C SER A 180 -0.19 -16.23 33.34
N HIS A 181 0.14 -17.11 32.39
CA HIS A 181 1.46 -17.20 31.76
C HIS A 181 1.70 -16.30 30.53
N TYR A 182 0.66 -15.67 29.94
CA TYR A 182 0.82 -14.85 28.73
C TYR A 182 0.51 -13.38 29.03
N LYS A 183 1.47 -12.68 29.66
CA LYS A 183 1.44 -11.23 29.87
C LYS A 183 2.55 -10.57 29.04
N PRO A 184 2.33 -10.31 27.73
CA PRO A 184 3.38 -9.76 26.87
C PRO A 184 3.81 -8.34 27.27
N PHE A 185 2.98 -7.63 28.03
CA PHE A 185 3.30 -6.33 28.60
C PHE A 185 2.46 -6.03 29.84
N GLU A 186 2.91 -5.04 30.61
CA GLU A 186 2.15 -4.47 31.73
C GLU A 186 0.95 -3.65 31.23
N ILE A 187 -0.19 -3.88 31.87
CA ILE A 187 -1.46 -3.18 31.63
C ILE A 187 -1.90 -2.46 32.91
N PRO A 188 -2.76 -1.43 32.81
CA PRO A 188 -3.38 -0.81 33.96
C PRO A 188 -4.07 -1.83 34.88
N LYS A 189 -4.17 -1.52 36.17
CA LYS A 189 -4.73 -2.46 37.17
C LYS A 189 -6.22 -2.77 36.95
N SER A 190 -6.95 -1.86 36.34
CA SER A 190 -8.36 -2.03 35.98
C SER A 190 -8.58 -2.91 34.74
N TRP A 191 -7.52 -3.13 33.94
CA TRP A 191 -7.56 -3.85 32.68
C TRP A 191 -7.36 -5.35 32.86
N VAL A 192 -7.87 -6.14 31.93
CA VAL A 192 -7.77 -7.60 31.98
C VAL A 192 -7.45 -8.20 30.62
N TRP A 193 -6.65 -9.26 30.64
CA TRP A 193 -6.45 -10.11 29.47
C TRP A 193 -7.65 -11.02 29.30
N CYS A 194 -8.22 -11.05 28.10
CA CYS A 194 -9.28 -11.98 27.71
C CYS A 194 -9.01 -12.55 26.31
N LYS A 195 -9.78 -13.54 25.87
CA LYS A 195 -9.72 -14.00 24.48
C LYS A 195 -10.67 -13.19 23.60
N LEU A 196 -10.39 -13.06 22.31
CA LEU A 196 -11.29 -12.40 21.36
C LEU A 196 -12.71 -12.98 21.40
N GLY A 197 -12.82 -14.31 21.50
CA GLY A 197 -14.12 -14.98 21.57
C GLY A 197 -14.95 -14.65 22.82
N ASP A 198 -14.32 -14.12 23.88
CA ASP A 198 -15.02 -13.72 25.11
C ASP A 198 -15.76 -12.39 24.95
N VAL A 199 -15.29 -11.53 24.04
CA VAL A 199 -15.70 -10.12 23.94
C VAL A 199 -16.24 -9.74 22.56
N PHE A 200 -16.08 -10.63 21.58
CA PHE A 200 -16.65 -10.50 20.25
C PHE A 200 -17.46 -11.72 19.85
N GLN A 201 -18.51 -11.48 19.07
CA GLN A 201 -19.17 -12.53 18.30
C GLN A 201 -18.56 -12.61 16.90
N ILE A 202 -18.04 -13.78 16.56
CA ILE A 202 -17.32 -14.04 15.30
C ILE A 202 -18.21 -14.86 14.37
N THR A 203 -18.44 -14.38 13.15
CA THR A 203 -19.23 -15.02 12.11
C THR A 203 -18.38 -15.20 10.85
N MET A 204 -17.93 -16.44 10.60
CA MET A 204 -17.18 -16.77 9.39
C MET A 204 -18.09 -16.69 8.16
N GLY A 205 -17.60 -16.04 7.09
CA GLY A 205 -18.34 -15.89 5.85
C GLY A 205 -18.43 -17.18 5.04
N GLN A 206 -19.47 -17.26 4.22
CA GLN A 206 -19.74 -18.38 3.32
C GLN A 206 -20.32 -17.82 2.04
N SER A 207 -19.74 -18.16 0.90
CA SER A 207 -20.21 -17.63 -0.39
C SER A 207 -21.61 -18.20 -0.71
N PRO A 208 -22.56 -17.37 -1.18
CA PRO A 208 -23.82 -17.84 -1.74
C PRO A 208 -23.57 -18.58 -3.06
N GLU A 209 -24.61 -19.23 -3.59
CA GLU A 209 -24.55 -19.86 -4.92
C GLU A 209 -24.29 -18.79 -5.98
N GLY A 210 -23.36 -19.04 -6.91
CA GLY A 210 -22.97 -18.04 -7.92
C GLY A 210 -24.15 -17.59 -8.81
N THR A 211 -25.11 -18.47 -9.05
CA THR A 211 -26.36 -18.17 -9.78
C THR A 211 -27.30 -17.22 -9.04
N SER A 212 -27.11 -17.03 -7.73
CA SER A 212 -27.89 -16.12 -6.90
C SER A 212 -27.25 -14.75 -6.71
N VAL A 213 -26.09 -14.50 -7.35
CA VAL A 213 -25.37 -13.22 -7.27
C VAL A 213 -25.54 -12.46 -8.57
N THR A 214 -26.07 -11.24 -8.47
CA THR A 214 -26.39 -10.36 -9.60
C THR A 214 -25.71 -8.99 -9.43
N TYR A 215 -25.46 -8.32 -10.55
CA TYR A 215 -24.90 -6.96 -10.56
C TYR A 215 -26.02 -5.92 -10.56
N ASN A 216 -25.86 -4.86 -9.77
CA ASN A 216 -26.78 -3.70 -9.72
C ASN A 216 -28.26 -4.08 -9.53
N ASP A 217 -28.51 -5.09 -8.70
CA ASP A 217 -29.85 -5.60 -8.41
C ASP A 217 -30.32 -5.15 -7.01
N SER A 218 -31.61 -5.34 -6.75
CA SER A 218 -32.17 -5.37 -5.40
C SER A 218 -31.70 -6.62 -4.65
N GLY A 219 -31.55 -6.55 -3.33
CA GLY A 219 -31.14 -7.70 -2.52
C GLY A 219 -30.17 -7.31 -1.40
N VAL A 220 -29.51 -8.31 -0.80
CA VAL A 220 -28.46 -8.06 0.20
C VAL A 220 -27.12 -7.93 -0.52
N GLU A 221 -26.44 -6.80 -0.32
CA GLU A 221 -25.12 -6.54 -0.91
C GLU A 221 -24.11 -7.60 -0.49
N PHE A 222 -23.35 -8.12 -1.42
CA PHE A 222 -22.44 -9.25 -1.25
C PHE A 222 -20.97 -8.82 -1.35
N HIS A 223 -20.17 -9.27 -0.39
CA HIS A 223 -18.73 -9.01 -0.32
C HIS A 223 -17.96 -10.31 -0.14
N GLN A 224 -17.13 -10.67 -1.13
CA GLN A 224 -16.35 -11.91 -1.11
C GLN A 224 -15.02 -11.78 -0.36
N GLY A 225 -14.45 -10.58 -0.31
CA GLY A 225 -13.10 -10.29 0.19
C GLY A 225 -12.88 -8.78 0.31
N LYS A 226 -11.62 -8.37 0.46
CA LYS A 226 -11.25 -6.96 0.74
C LYS A 226 -11.41 -5.97 -0.42
N VAL A 227 -11.94 -6.38 -1.57
CA VAL A 227 -11.87 -5.60 -2.82
C VAL A 227 -12.46 -4.20 -2.66
N ASN A 228 -13.55 -4.08 -1.90
CA ASN A 228 -14.25 -2.82 -1.65
C ASN A 228 -13.97 -2.26 -0.26
N PHE A 229 -12.85 -2.62 0.36
CA PHE A 229 -12.45 -2.03 1.63
C PHE A 229 -11.87 -0.64 1.38
N GLY A 230 -12.55 0.39 1.86
CA GLY A 230 -11.98 1.74 1.97
C GLY A 230 -10.99 1.84 3.13
N GLU A 231 -10.65 3.08 3.52
CA GLU A 231 -9.66 3.32 4.58
C GLU A 231 -10.12 2.82 5.96
N MET A 232 -11.42 2.87 6.22
CA MET A 232 -12.04 2.43 7.48
C MET A 232 -13.43 1.82 7.26
N TYR A 233 -14.19 2.35 6.31
CA TYR A 233 -15.56 1.94 6.01
C TYR A 233 -15.67 1.24 4.66
N LEU A 234 -16.69 0.40 4.55
CA LEU A 234 -16.88 -0.48 3.41
C LEU A 234 -17.54 0.29 2.27
N GLU A 235 -16.93 0.25 1.09
CA GLU A 235 -17.47 0.82 -0.13
C GLU A 235 -18.50 -0.11 -0.76
N ASN A 236 -19.24 0.36 -1.78
CA ASN A 236 -20.25 -0.45 -2.45
C ASN A 236 -19.59 -1.51 -3.36
N SER A 237 -20.03 -2.78 -3.28
CA SER A 237 -19.56 -3.84 -4.19
C SER A 237 -20.31 -3.90 -5.51
N ASN A 238 -21.52 -3.32 -5.58
CA ASN A 238 -22.47 -3.47 -6.69
C ASN A 238 -22.89 -4.93 -6.98
N LEU A 239 -22.56 -5.87 -6.10
CA LEU A 239 -22.94 -7.27 -6.15
C LEU A 239 -24.02 -7.52 -5.10
N TYR A 240 -25.11 -8.18 -5.48
CA TYR A 240 -26.24 -8.43 -4.60
C TYR A 240 -26.66 -9.88 -4.67
N THR A 241 -27.27 -10.39 -3.59
CA THR A 241 -27.87 -11.73 -3.57
C THR A 241 -29.23 -11.72 -2.88
N HIS A 242 -30.15 -12.49 -3.46
CA HIS A 242 -31.47 -12.77 -2.87
C HIS A 242 -31.45 -13.98 -1.92
N LYS A 243 -30.35 -14.76 -1.92
CA LYS A 243 -30.18 -15.96 -1.09
C LYS A 243 -28.93 -15.85 -0.21
N PRO A 244 -28.91 -14.91 0.75
CA PRO A 244 -27.75 -14.71 1.60
C PRO A 244 -27.49 -15.93 2.50
N THR A 245 -26.24 -16.39 2.51
CA THR A 245 -25.77 -17.53 3.30
C THR A 245 -25.25 -17.11 4.68
N ARG A 246 -24.48 -16.02 4.74
CA ARG A 246 -23.92 -15.47 5.97
C ARG A 246 -24.04 -13.95 5.95
N ILE A 247 -24.51 -13.41 7.07
CA ILE A 247 -24.80 -11.98 7.23
C ILE A 247 -23.80 -11.37 8.20
N ALA A 248 -23.31 -10.18 7.83
CA ALA A 248 -22.77 -9.22 8.77
C ALA A 248 -23.81 -8.11 8.96
N GLU A 249 -24.22 -7.87 10.21
CA GLU A 249 -25.14 -6.76 10.51
C GLU A 249 -24.42 -5.41 10.40
N ALA A 250 -25.20 -4.34 10.27
CA ALA A 250 -24.67 -2.98 10.34
C ALA A 250 -23.84 -2.77 11.62
N ASN A 251 -22.80 -1.94 11.53
CA ASN A 251 -21.86 -1.64 12.61
C ASN A 251 -21.04 -2.86 13.08
N SER A 252 -20.79 -3.81 12.18
CA SER A 252 -19.85 -4.92 12.42
C SER A 252 -18.47 -4.61 11.83
N LEU A 253 -17.43 -5.14 12.47
CA LEU A 253 -16.08 -5.19 11.91
C LEU A 253 -16.01 -6.32 10.88
N LEU A 254 -15.25 -6.11 9.81
CA LEU A 254 -14.97 -7.08 8.77
C LEU A 254 -13.48 -7.38 8.78
N LEU A 255 -13.12 -8.65 8.97
CA LEU A 255 -11.75 -9.13 8.92
C LEU A 255 -11.52 -9.94 7.64
N CYS A 256 -10.49 -9.59 6.88
CA CYS A 256 -10.06 -10.40 5.75
C CYS A 256 -9.33 -11.65 6.27
N VAL A 257 -9.89 -12.82 5.99
CA VAL A 257 -9.39 -14.12 6.47
C VAL A 257 -8.67 -14.91 5.38
N ARG A 258 -8.50 -14.33 4.18
CA ARG A 258 -7.70 -14.87 3.07
C ARG A 258 -6.74 -13.81 2.56
N ALA A 259 -5.65 -14.22 1.92
CA ALA A 259 -4.60 -13.33 1.45
C ALA A 259 -5.12 -12.06 0.74
N PRO A 260 -4.70 -10.85 1.16
CA PRO A 260 -3.90 -10.55 2.34
C PRO A 260 -4.73 -10.59 3.63
N VAL A 261 -4.23 -11.37 4.58
CA VAL A 261 -4.91 -11.68 5.84
C VAL A 261 -4.73 -10.53 6.85
N GLY A 262 -5.71 -10.32 7.72
CA GLY A 262 -5.58 -9.40 8.85
C GLY A 262 -6.09 -7.98 8.58
N ILE A 263 -6.41 -7.64 7.32
CA ILE A 263 -6.96 -6.34 6.96
C ILE A 263 -8.38 -6.21 7.52
N LEU A 264 -8.65 -5.06 8.16
CA LEU A 264 -9.93 -4.75 8.79
C LEU A 264 -10.68 -3.64 8.05
N ASN A 265 -12.00 -3.66 8.18
CA ASN A 265 -12.89 -2.60 7.74
C ASN A 265 -14.19 -2.62 8.58
N ILE A 266 -15.06 -1.63 8.44
CA ILE A 266 -16.35 -1.51 9.12
C ILE A 266 -17.47 -1.45 8.09
N THR A 267 -18.48 -2.30 8.27
CA THR A 267 -19.75 -2.12 7.54
C THR A 267 -20.72 -1.26 8.33
N THR A 268 -21.30 -0.25 7.70
CA THR A 268 -22.39 0.58 8.25
C THR A 268 -23.78 0.05 7.91
N ARG A 269 -23.83 -1.04 7.14
CA ARG A 269 -25.06 -1.63 6.60
C ARG A 269 -25.02 -3.14 6.69
N LYS A 270 -26.19 -3.76 6.57
CA LYS A 270 -26.33 -5.22 6.54
C LYS A 270 -25.82 -5.75 5.19
N ILE A 271 -24.91 -6.71 5.23
CA ILE A 271 -24.30 -7.30 4.03
C ILE A 271 -24.22 -8.83 4.13
N CYS A 272 -24.12 -9.49 2.97
CA CYS A 272 -23.78 -10.89 2.83
C CYS A 272 -22.25 -11.02 2.70
N ILE A 273 -21.63 -11.89 3.49
CA ILE A 273 -20.17 -12.08 3.51
C ILE A 273 -19.76 -13.45 2.97
N GLY A 274 -18.82 -13.43 2.03
CA GLY A 274 -18.24 -14.62 1.43
C GLY A 274 -17.07 -15.20 2.22
N ARG A 275 -16.52 -16.31 1.71
CA ARG A 275 -15.48 -17.10 2.40
C ARG A 275 -14.15 -16.38 2.64
N GLY A 276 -13.92 -15.22 2.02
CA GLY A 276 -12.74 -14.40 2.24
C GLY A 276 -12.86 -13.44 3.42
N LEU A 277 -14.05 -13.32 4.02
CA LEU A 277 -14.34 -12.39 5.11
C LEU A 277 -14.88 -13.09 6.34
N CYS A 278 -14.67 -12.47 7.49
CA CYS A 278 -15.29 -12.78 8.75
C CYS A 278 -15.90 -11.51 9.34
N ALA A 279 -17.13 -11.58 9.85
CA ALA A 279 -17.71 -10.48 10.61
C ALA A 279 -17.40 -10.65 12.10
N ILE A 280 -17.05 -9.55 12.76
CA ILE A 280 -16.73 -9.47 14.17
C ILE A 280 -17.67 -8.41 14.77
N GLN A 281 -18.57 -8.85 15.65
CA GLN A 281 -19.53 -7.99 16.35
C GLN A 281 -19.07 -7.74 17.77
N THR A 282 -19.02 -6.47 18.16
CA THR A 282 -18.75 -6.04 19.54
C THR A 282 -19.86 -6.50 20.48
N LEU A 283 -19.50 -7.07 21.63
CA LEU A 283 -20.45 -7.38 22.69
C LEU A 283 -20.58 -6.21 23.69
N ASN A 284 -21.71 -6.15 24.38
CA ASN A 284 -21.97 -5.25 25.52
C ASN A 284 -21.59 -3.77 25.29
N LYS A 285 -21.94 -3.23 24.12
CA LYS A 285 -21.76 -1.81 23.73
C LYS A 285 -20.30 -1.33 23.72
N MET A 286 -19.33 -2.21 23.53
CA MET A 286 -17.95 -1.79 23.25
C MET A 286 -17.92 -0.83 22.06
N ASN A 287 -17.14 0.24 22.17
CA ASN A 287 -17.00 1.23 21.10
C ASN A 287 -16.39 0.58 19.84
N LEU A 288 -17.10 0.65 18.72
CA LEU A 288 -16.72 0.02 17.46
C LEU A 288 -15.39 0.56 16.90
N ILE A 289 -15.14 1.86 17.04
CA ILE A 289 -13.93 2.53 16.55
C ILE A 289 -12.72 2.11 17.38
N PHE A 290 -12.90 2.01 18.69
CA PHE A 290 -11.90 1.43 19.58
C PHE A 290 -11.57 -0.01 19.17
N ALA A 291 -12.58 -0.86 18.99
CA ALA A 291 -12.39 -2.24 18.57
C ALA A 291 -11.68 -2.35 17.21
N PHE A 292 -12.00 -1.47 16.25
CA PHE A 292 -11.32 -1.39 14.96
C PHE A 292 -9.83 -1.09 15.11
N HIS A 293 -9.49 -0.01 15.81
CA HIS A 293 -8.10 0.41 16.00
C HIS A 293 -7.29 -0.62 16.78
N TRP A 294 -7.92 -1.25 17.78
CA TRP A 294 -7.30 -2.28 18.58
C TRP A 294 -7.07 -3.58 17.78
N LEU A 295 -8.07 -4.11 17.07
CA LEU A 295 -7.87 -5.29 16.23
C LEU A 295 -6.84 -5.05 15.11
N ARG A 296 -6.69 -3.81 14.63
CA ARG A 296 -5.68 -3.46 13.63
C ARG A 296 -4.25 -3.67 14.13
N THR A 297 -4.00 -3.57 15.43
CA THR A 297 -2.67 -3.86 15.97
C THR A 297 -2.35 -5.36 15.96
N LEU A 298 -3.36 -6.22 15.82
CA LEU A 298 -3.19 -7.67 15.72
C LEU A 298 -2.97 -8.16 14.27
N GLU A 299 -2.95 -7.27 13.27
CA GLU A 299 -2.77 -7.62 11.85
C GLU A 299 -1.52 -8.49 11.63
N ASN A 300 -0.39 -8.14 12.25
CA ASN A 300 0.84 -8.93 12.16
C ASN A 300 0.70 -10.30 12.83
N THR A 301 0.01 -10.37 13.97
CA THR A 301 -0.26 -11.63 14.67
C THR A 301 -1.14 -12.55 13.81
N PHE A 302 -2.15 -11.99 13.15
CA PHE A 302 -2.99 -12.71 12.20
C PHE A 302 -2.16 -13.23 11.03
N ASN A 303 -1.36 -12.37 10.38
CA ASN A 303 -0.50 -12.78 9.27
C ASN A 303 0.48 -13.91 9.64
N LEU A 304 1.09 -13.85 10.84
CA LEU A 304 2.01 -14.89 11.31
C LEU A 304 1.32 -16.22 11.64
N LYS A 305 0.07 -16.18 12.12
CA LYS A 305 -0.73 -17.37 12.42
C LYS A 305 -1.50 -17.91 11.22
N ALA A 306 -1.50 -17.21 10.08
CA ALA A 306 -2.16 -17.66 8.88
C ALA A 306 -1.49 -18.94 8.36
N THR A 307 -2.30 -19.94 8.00
CA THR A 307 -1.82 -21.24 7.53
C THR A 307 -2.14 -21.44 6.05
N GLY A 308 -1.38 -22.29 5.38
CA GLY A 308 -1.56 -22.63 3.95
C GLY A 308 -0.32 -22.32 3.11
N SER A 309 0.15 -23.31 2.34
CA SER A 309 1.37 -23.22 1.53
C SER A 309 1.18 -22.47 0.20
N THR A 310 -0.05 -22.47 -0.35
CA THR A 310 -0.39 -21.80 -1.61
C THR A 310 -1.37 -20.63 -1.44
N PHE A 311 -2.30 -20.72 -0.49
CA PHE A 311 -3.19 -19.63 -0.11
C PHE A 311 -3.26 -19.53 1.42
N THR A 312 -2.80 -18.41 1.97
CA THR A 312 -2.85 -18.16 3.41
C THR A 312 -4.27 -17.82 3.85
N ALA A 313 -4.72 -18.46 4.93
CA ALA A 313 -6.02 -18.23 5.54
C ALA A 313 -5.99 -18.35 7.07
N ILE A 314 -7.02 -17.79 7.72
CA ILE A 314 -7.22 -17.89 9.17
C ILE A 314 -8.56 -18.56 9.48
N SER A 315 -8.54 -19.49 10.45
CA SER A 315 -9.74 -20.16 10.97
C SER A 315 -10.38 -19.37 12.13
N SER A 316 -11.64 -19.67 12.42
CA SER A 316 -12.34 -19.15 13.59
C SER A 316 -11.58 -19.42 14.89
N ASP A 317 -10.92 -20.57 15.02
CA ASP A 317 -10.25 -20.97 16.25
C ASP A 317 -9.02 -20.11 16.53
N ILE A 318 -8.29 -19.74 15.47
CA ILE A 318 -7.16 -18.81 15.56
C ILE A 318 -7.66 -17.42 15.98
N ILE A 319 -8.76 -16.94 15.41
CA ILE A 319 -9.34 -15.64 15.78
C ILE A 319 -9.80 -15.70 17.24
N ASN A 320 -10.61 -16.69 17.62
CA ASN A 320 -11.14 -16.83 18.98
C ASN A 320 -10.02 -16.97 20.03
N SER A 321 -8.90 -17.61 19.69
CA SER A 321 -7.77 -17.81 20.61
C SER A 321 -6.80 -16.63 20.69
N CYS A 322 -6.91 -15.63 19.81
CA CYS A 322 -6.09 -14.43 19.92
C CYS A 322 -6.48 -13.63 21.17
N TYR A 323 -5.46 -13.03 21.78
CA TYR A 323 -5.61 -12.33 23.04
C TYR A 323 -6.09 -10.89 22.83
N ALA A 324 -6.99 -10.49 23.71
CA ALA A 324 -7.49 -9.15 23.86
C ALA A 324 -7.05 -8.52 25.17
N VAL A 325 -6.74 -7.23 25.11
CA VAL A 325 -6.60 -6.38 26.29
C VAL A 325 -7.78 -5.44 26.24
N LEU A 326 -8.57 -5.46 27.31
CA LEU A 326 -9.62 -4.48 27.54
C LEU A 326 -9.26 -3.66 28.76
#